data_AF-A0A8S3SHR7-F1
#
_entry.id   AF-A0A8S3SHR7-F1
#
_cell.length_a   1.000
_cell.length_b   1.000
_cell.length_c   1.000
_cell.angle_alpha   90.00
_cell.angle_beta   90.00
_cell.angle_gamma   90.00
#
_symmetry.space_group_name_H-M   'P 1'
#
loop_
_entity.id
_entity.type
_entity.pdbx_description
1 polymer ?
#
loop_
_entity_poly.entity_id
_entity_poly.type
_entity_poly.pdbx_seq_one_letter_code
_entity_poly.pdbx_strand_id
1 'polypeptide(L)'
;MIMISQTVKMKIKLLIWKNMEKYGACPGCLAWINLRSVKRHVKKCPASTGTYLSSQSKGTLILQSNVICGRIPSSAFQALIKEVFPIMKNEDTENVAKQDRLIINLGYQWMLRNKGNEIMRKYYTSSVMRLAARLLLALRHLDKSQKSLDEFLKPGNFELVVKAALRCCIPKNLLATHLR
;
A
#
# COMPACT_ATOMS: atom_id res chain seq x y z
N MET A 1 37.69 8.07 -22.62
CA MET A 1 36.33 8.59 -22.35
C MET A 1 35.35 7.44 -22.51
N ILE A 2 34.90 6.81 -21.41
CA ILE A 2 34.06 5.60 -21.47
C ILE A 2 32.65 6.01 -21.88
N MET A 3 32.28 5.73 -23.13
CA MET A 3 30.92 5.93 -23.65
C MET A 3 29.99 4.88 -23.04
N ILE A 4 29.36 5.22 -21.91
CA ILE A 4 28.30 4.40 -21.34
C ILE A 4 27.08 4.51 -22.27
N SER A 5 26.81 3.43 -23.01
CA SER A 5 25.70 3.29 -23.95
C SER A 5 24.34 3.67 -23.34
N GLN A 6 23.47 4.32 -24.12
CA GLN A 6 22.13 4.79 -23.71
C GLN A 6 21.25 3.69 -23.10
N THR A 7 21.45 2.42 -23.50
CA THR A 7 20.76 1.25 -22.92
C THR A 7 21.15 0.99 -21.46
N VAL A 8 22.39 1.28 -21.06
CA VAL A 8 22.84 1.16 -19.66
C VAL A 8 22.26 2.30 -18.82
N LYS A 9 22.21 3.53 -19.36
CA LYS A 9 21.53 4.66 -18.72
C LYS A 9 20.03 4.38 -18.51
N MET A 10 19.35 3.76 -19.48
CA MET A 10 17.94 3.40 -19.37
C MET A 10 17.68 2.30 -18.33
N LYS A 11 18.51 1.24 -18.30
CA LYS A 11 18.43 0.18 -17.27
C LYS A 11 18.72 0.70 -15.87
N ILE A 12 19.69 1.62 -15.71
CA ILE A 12 20.00 2.29 -14.44
C ILE A 12 18.83 3.18 -14.00
N LYS A 13 18.24 3.97 -14.92
CA LYS A 13 17.02 4.77 -14.65
C LYS A 13 15.85 3.89 -14.21
N LEU A 14 15.67 2.72 -14.84
CA LEU A 14 14.63 1.74 -14.46
C LEU A 14 14.90 1.07 -13.10
N LEU A 15 16.16 0.74 -12.78
CA LEU A 15 16.58 0.13 -11.50
C LEU A 15 16.50 1.11 -10.32
N ILE A 16 16.77 2.40 -10.56
CA ILE A 16 16.60 3.48 -9.57
C ILE A 16 15.11 3.67 -9.24
N TRP A 17 14.23 3.61 -10.25
CA TRP A 17 12.78 3.70 -10.04
C TRP A 17 12.19 2.47 -9.35
N LYS A 18 12.69 1.27 -9.64
CA LYS A 18 12.21 0.00 -9.05
C LYS A 18 12.38 -0.11 -7.53
N ASN A 19 13.08 0.81 -6.88
CA ASN A 19 13.32 0.79 -5.44
C ASN A 19 12.84 2.04 -4.70
N MET A 20 12.18 2.99 -5.36
CA MET A 20 11.66 4.22 -4.73
C MET A 20 10.71 3.94 -3.55
N GLU A 21 10.00 2.83 -3.58
CA GLU A 21 9.11 2.38 -2.49
C GLU A 21 9.85 2.01 -1.20
N LYS A 22 11.16 1.72 -1.28
CA LYS A 22 12.00 1.41 -0.12
C LYS A 22 12.53 2.67 0.57
N TYR A 23 12.34 3.84 -0.03
CA TYR A 23 12.82 5.12 0.46
C TYR A 23 11.67 6.10 0.70
N GLY A 24 11.86 7.05 1.61
CA GLY A 24 10.89 8.12 1.87
C GLY A 24 11.48 9.22 2.72
N ALA A 25 10.75 10.33 2.83
CA ALA A 25 11.16 11.47 3.65
C ALA A 25 11.08 11.15 5.14
N CYS A 26 12.08 11.53 5.91
CA CYS A 26 12.01 11.50 7.37
C CYS A 26 10.94 12.49 7.87
N PRO A 27 10.02 12.08 8.78
CA PRO A 27 9.02 13.00 9.32
C PRO A 27 9.58 14.21 10.11
N GLY A 28 10.81 14.10 10.64
CA GLY A 28 11.46 15.19 11.37
C GLY A 28 12.27 16.13 10.48
N CYS A 29 13.28 15.58 9.79
CA CYS A 29 14.23 16.40 9.01
C CYS A 29 13.97 16.43 7.50
N LEU A 30 12.94 15.74 7.01
CA LEU A 30 12.58 15.62 5.59
C LEU A 30 13.65 14.98 4.68
N ALA A 31 14.79 14.55 5.23
CA ALA A 31 15.82 13.85 4.46
C ALA A 31 15.29 12.53 3.89
N TRP A 32 15.67 12.22 2.65
CA TRP A 32 15.34 10.94 2.02
C TRP A 32 16.16 9.82 2.65
N ILE A 33 15.47 8.83 3.21
CA ILE A 33 16.09 7.73 3.96
C ILE A 33 15.48 6.40 3.56
N ASN A 34 16.23 5.32 3.80
CA ASN A 34 15.71 3.97 3.66
C ASN A 34 14.65 3.69 4.75
N LEU A 35 13.43 3.35 4.35
CA LEU A 35 12.32 3.09 5.26
C LEU A 35 12.56 1.88 6.18
N ARG A 36 13.49 0.98 5.83
CA ARG A 36 13.90 -0.10 6.72
C ARG A 36 14.66 0.42 7.95
N SER A 37 15.45 1.49 7.79
CA SER A 37 16.26 2.10 8.86
C SER A 37 15.62 3.32 9.51
N VAL A 38 14.39 3.70 9.13
CA VAL A 38 13.68 4.90 9.64
C VAL A 38 13.71 5.03 11.16
N LYS A 39 13.45 3.94 11.91
CA LYS A 39 13.46 3.98 13.38
C LYS A 39 14.87 4.27 13.95
N ARG A 40 15.92 3.74 13.31
CA ARG A 40 17.31 4.01 13.69
C ARG A 40 17.70 5.44 13.37
N HIS A 41 17.26 5.95 12.23
CA HIS A 41 17.47 7.33 11.83
C HIS A 41 16.79 8.30 12.80
N VAL A 42 15.48 8.16 13.06
CA VAL A 42 14.71 9.07 13.92
C VAL A 42 15.29 9.16 15.34
N LYS A 43 15.80 8.06 15.90
CA LYS A 43 16.49 8.06 17.21
C LYS A 43 17.74 8.93 17.27
N LYS A 44 18.40 9.16 16.14
CA LYS A 44 19.63 9.97 16.01
C LYS A 44 19.41 11.21 15.15
N CYS A 45 18.17 11.49 14.78
CA CYS A 45 17.85 12.55 13.83
C CYS A 45 17.92 13.88 14.58
N PRO A 46 18.75 14.83 14.15
CA PRO A 46 18.89 16.12 14.83
C PRO A 46 17.54 16.85 14.99
N ALA A 47 16.64 16.70 14.02
CA ALA A 47 15.30 17.28 14.04
C ALA A 47 14.25 16.45 14.81
N SER A 48 14.61 15.30 15.38
CA SER A 48 13.68 14.42 16.12
C SER A 48 14.19 13.96 17.49
N THR A 49 15.45 14.24 17.84
CA THR A 49 16.01 13.95 19.16
C THR A 49 15.20 14.65 20.25
N GLY A 50 14.76 13.92 21.28
CA GLY A 50 13.93 14.46 22.37
C GLY A 50 12.47 14.75 22.00
N THR A 51 12.05 14.50 20.75
CA THR A 51 10.66 14.71 20.32
C THR A 51 9.83 13.43 20.42
N TYR A 52 8.50 13.58 20.36
CA TYR A 52 7.55 12.47 20.30
C TYR A 52 7.79 11.50 19.13
N LEU A 53 8.49 11.91 18.08
CA LEU A 53 8.81 11.05 16.93
C LEU A 53 9.71 9.88 17.32
N SER A 54 10.60 10.09 18.30
CA SER A 54 11.57 9.08 18.73
C SER A 54 10.92 7.87 19.44
N SER A 55 9.75 8.06 20.05
CA SER A 55 8.96 7.01 20.71
C SER A 55 7.98 6.30 19.77
N GLN A 56 7.76 6.80 18.54
CA GLN A 56 6.80 6.22 17.62
C GLN A 56 7.20 4.84 17.08
N SER A 57 6.18 4.06 16.72
CA SER A 57 6.38 2.78 16.06
C SER A 57 6.97 2.96 14.66
N LYS A 58 7.67 1.93 14.16
CA LYS A 58 8.19 1.94 12.78
C LYS A 58 7.06 2.11 11.76
N GLY A 59 5.91 1.47 11.97
CA GLY A 59 4.75 1.57 11.07
C GLY A 59 4.21 3.00 10.99
N THR A 60 4.11 3.68 12.12
CA THR A 60 3.68 5.09 12.20
C THR A 60 4.63 6.02 11.46
N LEU A 61 5.95 5.84 11.65
CA LEU A 61 6.97 6.66 10.97
C LEU A 61 6.93 6.47 9.45
N ILE A 62 6.75 5.23 8.98
CA ILE A 62 6.60 4.94 7.54
C ILE A 62 5.32 5.56 6.99
N LEU A 63 4.21 5.48 7.74
CA LEU A 63 2.96 6.12 7.33
C LEU A 63 3.13 7.63 7.18
N GLN A 64 3.73 8.32 8.15
CA GLN A 64 4.01 9.75 8.06
C GLN A 64 4.89 10.08 6.84
N SER A 65 5.93 9.27 6.61
CA SER A 65 6.78 9.39 5.42
C SER A 65 5.97 9.26 4.12
N ASN A 66 5.05 8.28 4.05
CA ASN A 66 4.19 8.08 2.89
C ASN A 66 3.20 9.22 2.69
N VAL A 67 2.69 9.84 3.75
CA VAL A 67 1.85 11.05 3.66
C VAL A 67 2.66 12.22 3.10
N ILE A 68 3.87 12.47 3.64
CA ILE A 68 4.76 13.54 3.16
C ILE A 68 5.13 13.34 1.69
N CYS A 69 5.39 12.09 1.28
CA CYS A 69 5.70 11.76 -0.11
C CYS A 69 4.46 11.68 -1.04
N GLY A 70 3.26 12.01 -0.58
CA GLY A 70 2.03 11.98 -1.39
C GLY A 70 1.60 10.57 -1.84
N ARG A 71 2.05 9.52 -1.14
CA ARG A 71 1.72 8.11 -1.45
C ARG A 71 0.40 7.64 -0.85
N ILE A 72 -0.16 8.44 0.06
CA ILE A 72 -1.51 8.27 0.59
C ILE A 72 -2.39 9.32 -0.11
N PRO A 73 -3.48 8.92 -0.78
CA PRO A 73 -4.36 9.87 -1.45
C PRO A 73 -5.00 10.81 -0.42
N SER A 74 -5.14 12.09 -0.77
CA SER A 74 -5.77 13.11 0.07
C SER A 74 -7.23 12.81 0.42
N SER A 75 -7.89 11.95 -0.38
CA SER A 75 -9.24 11.46 -0.13
C SER A 75 -9.33 10.41 1.01
N ALA A 76 -8.21 9.98 1.59
CA ALA A 76 -8.23 9.02 2.69
C ALA A 76 -8.74 9.64 3.99
N PHE A 77 -9.70 8.99 4.64
CA PHE A 77 -10.27 9.45 5.89
C PHE A 77 -9.25 9.40 7.03
N GLN A 78 -9.19 10.48 7.83
CA GLN A 78 -8.21 10.62 8.91
C GLN A 78 -8.25 9.46 9.93
N ALA A 79 -9.42 8.91 10.20
CA ALA A 79 -9.57 7.78 11.12
C ALA A 79 -8.94 6.48 10.56
N LEU A 80 -9.04 6.22 9.25
CA LEU A 80 -8.32 5.10 8.62
C LEU A 80 -6.81 5.29 8.68
N ILE A 81 -6.34 6.52 8.41
CA ILE A 81 -4.92 6.87 8.48
C ILE A 81 -4.38 6.63 9.90
N LYS A 82 -5.14 7.03 10.93
CA LYS A 82 -4.70 6.90 12.33
C LYS A 82 -4.75 5.47 12.86
N GLU A 83 -5.78 4.69 12.51
CA GLU A 83 -6.05 3.41 13.18
C GLU A 83 -5.71 2.17 12.35
N VAL A 84 -6.02 2.21 11.05
CA VAL A 84 -5.99 1.04 10.16
C VAL A 84 -4.68 0.98 9.39
N PHE A 85 -4.25 2.09 8.79
CA PHE A 85 -3.06 2.11 7.94
C PHE A 85 -1.76 1.74 8.67
N PRO A 86 -1.55 2.06 9.97
CA PRO A 86 -0.33 1.68 10.68
C PRO A 86 -0.19 0.17 10.90
N ILE A 87 -1.30 -0.57 11.02
CA ILE A 87 -1.28 -2.03 11.22
C ILE A 87 -1.18 -2.79 9.89
N MET A 88 -1.39 -2.11 8.76
CA MET A 88 -1.12 -2.64 7.44
C MET A 88 0.36 -2.45 7.11
N LYS A 89 1.15 -3.54 7.16
CA LYS A 89 2.61 -3.61 6.93
C LYS A 89 3.02 -3.88 5.47
N ASN A 90 3.42 -2.84 4.75
CA ASN A 90 3.90 -2.77 3.34
C ASN A 90 4.08 -4.06 2.51
N GLU A 91 3.02 -4.83 2.31
CA GLU A 91 2.95 -5.83 1.23
C GLU A 91 2.25 -5.22 0.01
N ASP A 92 2.48 -5.76 -1.19
CA ASP A 92 1.89 -5.25 -2.44
C ASP A 92 0.37 -5.05 -2.35
N THR A 93 -0.32 -6.00 -1.71
CA THR A 93 -1.76 -5.96 -1.45
C THR A 93 -2.18 -4.72 -0.65
N GLU A 94 -1.34 -4.26 0.26
CA GLU A 94 -1.66 -3.15 1.14
C GLU A 94 -1.44 -1.79 0.51
N ASN A 95 -0.41 -1.65 -0.33
CA ASN A 95 -0.20 -0.44 -1.10
C ASN A 95 -1.41 -0.20 -2.02
N VAL A 96 -1.88 -1.26 -2.69
CA VAL A 96 -3.11 -1.21 -3.48
C VAL A 96 -4.31 -0.81 -2.63
N ALA A 97 -4.48 -1.42 -1.45
CA ALA A 97 -5.60 -1.11 -0.55
C ALA A 97 -5.61 0.35 -0.05
N LYS A 98 -4.44 0.95 0.16
CA LYS A 98 -4.28 2.33 0.65
C LYS A 98 -4.36 3.38 -0.45
N GLN A 99 -4.37 2.98 -1.73
CA GLN A 99 -4.36 3.90 -2.87
C GLN A 99 -5.68 3.88 -3.66
N ASP A 100 -6.36 2.74 -3.73
CA ASP A 100 -7.62 2.65 -4.46
C ASP A 100 -8.77 3.35 -3.71
N ARG A 101 -9.40 4.32 -4.37
CA ARG A 101 -10.45 5.17 -3.78
C ARG A 101 -11.65 4.35 -3.29
N LEU A 102 -12.08 3.35 -4.04
CA LEU A 102 -13.24 2.55 -3.67
C LEU A 102 -12.92 1.63 -2.48
N ILE A 103 -11.72 1.07 -2.44
CA ILE A 103 -11.26 0.25 -1.29
C ILE A 103 -11.15 1.09 -0.01
N ILE A 104 -10.66 2.32 -0.11
CA ILE A 104 -10.60 3.26 1.02
C ILE A 104 -12.02 3.56 1.53
N ASN A 105 -12.97 3.86 0.63
CA ASN A 105 -14.36 4.11 1.00
C ASN A 105 -15.00 2.88 1.66
N LEU A 106 -14.75 1.68 1.13
CA LEU A 106 -15.20 0.42 1.73
C LEU A 106 -14.65 0.27 3.16
N GLY A 107 -13.35 0.53 3.35
CA GLY A 107 -12.72 0.48 4.67
C GLY A 107 -13.37 1.46 5.66
N TYR A 108 -13.65 2.69 5.23
CA TYR A 108 -14.29 3.68 6.08
C TYR A 108 -15.70 3.25 6.52
N GLN A 109 -16.50 2.71 5.60
CA GLN A 109 -17.82 2.17 5.91
C GLN A 109 -17.75 1.02 6.92
N TRP A 110 -16.78 0.12 6.77
CA TRP A 110 -16.56 -0.97 7.73
C TRP A 110 -16.18 -0.49 9.13
N MET A 111 -15.36 0.55 9.20
CA MET A 111 -14.97 1.17 10.46
C MET A 111 -16.16 1.84 11.15
N LEU A 112 -17.01 2.55 10.41
CA LEU A 112 -18.24 3.17 10.94
C LEU A 112 -19.22 2.13 11.50
N ARG A 113 -19.37 0.98 10.83
CA ARG A 113 -20.22 -0.14 11.31
C ARG A 113 -19.74 -0.73 12.63
N ASN A 114 -18.45 -0.61 12.95
CA ASN A 114 -17.84 -1.19 14.14
C ASN A 114 -17.43 -0.12 15.17
N LYS A 115 -18.13 1.02 15.21
CA LYS A 115 -17.79 2.15 16.09
C LYS A 115 -17.67 1.75 17.57
N GLY A 116 -18.52 0.84 18.05
CA GLY A 116 -18.53 0.37 19.44
C GLY A 116 -17.39 -0.57 19.83
N ASN A 117 -16.59 -1.05 18.88
CA ASN A 117 -15.48 -1.96 19.14
C ASN A 117 -14.16 -1.37 18.63
N GLU A 118 -13.69 -0.29 19.29
CA GLU A 118 -12.52 0.48 18.85
C GLU A 118 -11.22 -0.35 18.80
N ILE A 119 -11.10 -1.35 19.67
CA ILE A 119 -9.93 -2.22 19.74
C ILE A 119 -9.85 -3.12 18.51
N MET A 120 -10.96 -3.75 18.12
CA MET A 120 -10.99 -4.75 17.04
C MET A 120 -11.34 -4.18 15.67
N ARG A 121 -12.02 -3.03 15.59
CA ARG A 121 -12.50 -2.46 14.31
C ARG A 121 -11.39 -2.29 13.28
N LYS A 122 -10.18 -1.95 13.72
CA LYS A 122 -9.01 -1.83 12.83
C LYS A 122 -8.66 -3.14 12.14
N TYR A 123 -8.77 -4.27 12.85
CA TYR A 123 -8.45 -5.59 12.30
C TYR A 123 -9.51 -6.03 11.29
N TYR A 124 -10.80 -5.90 11.63
CA TYR A 124 -11.88 -6.21 10.70
C TYR A 124 -11.81 -5.36 9.44
N THR A 125 -11.63 -4.05 9.62
CA THR A 125 -11.50 -3.10 8.51
C THR A 125 -10.30 -3.46 7.62
N SER A 126 -9.13 -3.71 8.22
CA SER A 126 -7.93 -4.09 7.45
C SER A 126 -8.11 -5.40 6.68
N SER A 127 -8.81 -6.37 7.25
CA SER A 127 -9.07 -7.67 6.61
C SER A 127 -9.92 -7.49 5.34
N VAL A 128 -10.99 -6.70 5.44
CA VAL A 128 -11.87 -6.40 4.30
C VAL A 128 -11.14 -5.61 3.22
N MET A 129 -10.36 -4.59 3.60
CA MET A 129 -9.56 -3.83 2.64
C MET A 129 -8.54 -4.72 1.91
N ARG A 130 -7.89 -5.67 2.60
CA ARG A 130 -6.98 -6.64 1.99
C ARG A 130 -7.68 -7.60 1.05
N LEU A 131 -8.91 -8.05 1.37
CA LEU A 131 -9.72 -8.88 0.49
C LEU A 131 -10.03 -8.16 -0.82
N ALA A 132 -10.50 -6.91 -0.73
CA ALA A 132 -10.79 -6.10 -1.91
C ALA A 132 -9.54 -5.83 -2.76
N ALA A 133 -8.39 -5.57 -2.12
CA ALA A 133 -7.14 -5.36 -2.85
C ALA A 133 -6.61 -6.63 -3.52
N ARG A 134 -6.81 -7.81 -2.93
CA ARG A 134 -6.50 -9.09 -3.58
C ARG A 134 -7.34 -9.30 -4.84
N LEU A 135 -8.64 -8.98 -4.78
CA LEU A 135 -9.51 -9.03 -5.94
C LEU A 135 -9.02 -8.06 -7.04
N LEU A 136 -8.68 -6.82 -6.67
CA LEU A 136 -8.16 -5.83 -7.63
C LEU A 136 -6.86 -6.29 -8.29
N LEU A 137 -5.93 -6.88 -7.52
CA LEU A 137 -4.70 -7.44 -8.07
C LEU A 137 -4.98 -8.60 -9.04
N ALA A 138 -5.94 -9.48 -8.73
CA ALA A 138 -6.35 -10.57 -9.61
C ALA A 138 -6.97 -10.05 -10.92
N LEU A 139 -7.81 -9.01 -10.84
CA LEU A 139 -8.39 -8.31 -11.99
C LEU A 139 -7.31 -7.69 -12.88
N ARG A 140 -6.38 -6.94 -12.29
CA ARG A 140 -5.25 -6.31 -13.01
C ARG A 140 -4.36 -7.36 -13.69
N HIS A 141 -4.18 -8.51 -13.05
CA HIS A 141 -3.44 -9.63 -13.65
C HIS A 141 -4.17 -10.25 -14.84
N LEU A 142 -5.50 -10.40 -14.78
CA LEU A 142 -6.31 -10.92 -15.88
C LEU A 142 -6.39 -9.95 -17.07
N ASP A 143 -6.67 -8.67 -16.81
CA ASP A 143 -6.86 -7.63 -17.82
C ASP A 143 -5.55 -7.02 -18.35
N LYS A 144 -4.43 -7.29 -17.66
CA LYS A 144 -3.11 -6.67 -17.91
C LYS A 144 -3.15 -5.13 -17.91
N SER A 145 -4.05 -4.54 -17.11
CA SER A 145 -4.22 -3.09 -16.96
C SER A 145 -3.98 -2.64 -15.51
N GLN A 146 -3.86 -1.33 -15.30
CA GLN A 146 -3.74 -0.72 -13.96
C GLN A 146 -5.02 0.03 -13.55
N LYS A 147 -6.18 -0.39 -14.08
CA LYS A 147 -7.49 0.19 -13.75
C LYS A 147 -7.78 0.14 -12.24
N SER A 148 -8.60 1.06 -11.76
CA SER A 148 -9.11 1.05 -10.38
C SER A 148 -10.25 0.04 -10.20
N LEU A 149 -10.60 -0.26 -8.95
CA LEU A 149 -11.68 -1.22 -8.66
C LEU A 149 -13.03 -0.73 -9.20
N ASP A 150 -13.32 0.57 -9.13
CA ASP A 150 -14.58 1.13 -9.67
C ASP A 150 -14.69 1.02 -11.20
N GLU A 151 -13.57 1.04 -11.92
CA GLU A 151 -13.58 0.77 -13.36
C GLU A 151 -13.90 -0.70 -13.66
N PHE A 152 -13.37 -1.63 -12.88
CA PHE A 152 -13.63 -3.06 -13.03
C PHE A 152 -15.04 -3.48 -12.61
N LEU A 153 -15.73 -2.70 -11.76
CA LEU A 153 -17.10 -3.02 -11.35
C LEU A 153 -18.18 -2.53 -12.34
N LYS A 154 -17.79 -1.98 -13.49
CA LYS A 154 -18.72 -1.68 -14.59
C LYS A 154 -19.27 -2.98 -15.20
N PRO A 155 -20.55 -3.04 -15.62
CA PRO A 155 -21.19 -4.28 -16.08
C PRO A 155 -20.44 -5.05 -17.18
N GLY A 156 -19.77 -4.34 -18.11
CA GLY A 156 -18.98 -4.97 -19.18
C GLY A 156 -17.79 -5.82 -18.71
N ASN A 157 -17.40 -5.72 -17.43
CA ASN A 157 -16.33 -6.51 -16.84
C ASN A 157 -16.85 -7.67 -15.97
N PHE A 158 -18.15 -7.98 -16.00
CA PHE A 158 -18.75 -8.99 -15.12
C PHE A 158 -18.02 -10.34 -15.14
N GLU A 159 -17.79 -10.89 -16.32
CA GLU A 159 -17.06 -12.16 -16.51
C GLU A 159 -15.65 -12.12 -15.92
N LEU A 160 -14.98 -10.98 -16.07
CA LEU A 160 -13.64 -10.77 -15.55
C LEU A 160 -13.65 -10.75 -14.01
N VAL A 161 -14.65 -10.10 -13.40
CA VAL A 161 -14.83 -10.05 -11.94
C VAL A 161 -15.11 -11.44 -11.38
N VAL A 162 -15.98 -12.23 -12.02
CA VAL A 162 -16.27 -13.60 -11.61
C VAL A 162 -15.00 -14.46 -11.67
N LYS A 163 -14.26 -14.42 -12.79
CA LYS A 163 -12.98 -15.15 -12.93
C LYS A 163 -11.94 -14.72 -11.90
N ALA A 164 -11.83 -13.42 -11.62
CA ALA A 164 -10.94 -12.90 -10.60
C ALA A 164 -11.32 -13.39 -9.19
N ALA A 165 -12.62 -13.36 -8.86
CA ALA A 165 -13.13 -13.85 -7.59
C ALA A 165 -12.82 -15.35 -7.41
N LEU A 166 -13.07 -16.17 -8.43
CA LEU A 166 -12.71 -17.59 -8.43
C LEU A 166 -11.22 -17.82 -8.18
N ARG A 167 -10.34 -17.03 -8.84
CA ARG A 167 -8.89 -17.08 -8.59
C ARG A 167 -8.51 -16.72 -7.16
N CYS A 168 -9.24 -15.83 -6.50
CA CYS A 168 -9.00 -15.48 -5.10
C CYS A 168 -9.41 -16.59 -4.12
N CYS A 169 -10.32 -17.48 -4.52
CA CYS A 169 -10.78 -18.61 -3.71
C CYS A 169 -9.82 -19.82 -3.75
N ILE A 170 -9.03 -19.95 -4.82
CA ILE A 170 -8.10 -21.08 -4.98
C ILE A 170 -6.82 -20.79 -4.18
N PRO A 171 -6.42 -21.67 -3.24
CA PRO A 171 -5.16 -21.51 -2.53
C PRO A 171 -3.97 -21.47 -3.49
N LYS A 172 -2.97 -20.62 -3.23
CA LYS A 172 -1.84 -20.37 -4.15
C LYS A 172 -1.07 -21.64 -4.54
N ASN A 173 -1.09 -22.69 -3.71
CA ASN A 173 -0.46 -23.98 -3.95
C ASN A 173 -1.20 -24.88 -4.96
N LEU A 174 -2.44 -24.56 -5.32
CA LEU A 174 -3.29 -25.33 -6.25
C LEU A 174 -3.44 -24.67 -7.64
N LEU A 175 -2.96 -23.44 -7.82
CA LEU A 175 -3.05 -22.72 -9.10
C LEU A 175 -2.10 -23.28 -10.19
N ALA A 176 -1.09 -24.06 -9.81
CA ALA A 176 -0.14 -24.66 -10.76
C ALA A 176 -0.71 -25.89 -11.51
N THR A 177 -1.79 -26.49 -11.01
CA THR A 177 -2.27 -27.80 -11.50
C THR A 177 -3.60 -27.77 -12.24
N HIS A 178 -4.41 -26.71 -12.12
CA HIS A 178 -5.83 -26.73 -12.58
C HIS A 178 -6.24 -25.66 -13.60
N LEU A 179 -5.30 -24.96 -14.23
CA LEU A 179 -5.59 -24.00 -15.31
C LEU A 179 -4.76 -24.29 -16.56
N ARG A 180 -4.78 -25.55 -17.02
CA ARG A 180 -4.54 -25.91 -18.42
C ARG A 180 -5.87 -26.10 -19.13
#